data_AF-A0A966ITN4-F1
#
_entry.id   AF-A0A966ITN4-F1
#
_cell.length_a   1.000
_cell.length_b   1.000
_cell.length_c   1.000
_cell.angle_alpha   90.00
_cell.angle_beta   90.00
_cell.angle_gamma   90.00
#
_symmetry.space_group_name_H-M   'P 1'
#
loop_
_entity.id
_entity.type
_entity.pdbx_description
1 polymer ?
#
loop_
_entity_poly.entity_id
_entity_poly.type
_entity_poly.pdbx_seq_one_letter_code
_entity_poly.pdbx_strand_id
1 'polypeptide(L)'
;PTFAHAKTISDELITAFLKDAQVDTDGVDELHIVYTEFKSMITQLALNKRMLPLEVVEADAPAPAGLLPMYEFEPNGEAVLNALLPRYIESRVFNALLQSAASEHAARRRAMKSATDNADELIKSLTRLANAARQAEITQEISEIVGGADALASANAGSE
;
A
#
# COMPACT_ATOMS: atom_id res chain seq x y z
N PRO A 1 5.28 -0.78 12.21
CA PRO A 1 6.63 -0.20 12.48
C PRO A 1 6.64 0.40 13.88
N THR A 2 7.76 0.30 14.61
CA THR A 2 7.90 0.89 15.95
C THR A 2 8.84 2.10 15.89
N PHE A 3 8.80 2.95 16.92
CA PHE A 3 9.73 4.08 17.02
C PHE A 3 11.18 3.62 17.11
N ALA A 4 11.45 2.47 17.75
CA ALA A 4 12.78 1.89 17.81
C ALA A 4 13.37 1.61 16.41
N HIS A 5 12.56 1.13 15.46
CA HIS A 5 13.02 0.94 14.08
C HIS A 5 13.38 2.27 13.41
N ALA A 6 12.57 3.31 13.62
CA ALA A 6 12.86 4.64 13.09
C ALA A 6 14.14 5.22 13.67
N LYS A 7 14.40 5.00 14.97
CA LYS A 7 15.63 5.40 15.63
C LYS A 7 16.85 4.71 15.00
N THR A 8 16.84 3.39 14.88
CA THR A 8 17.95 2.64 14.27
C THR A 8 18.25 3.11 12.84
N ILE A 9 17.21 3.35 12.03
CA ILE A 9 17.37 3.91 10.68
C ILE A 9 17.98 5.32 10.74
N SER A 10 17.47 6.17 11.64
CA SER A 10 17.92 7.56 11.74
C SER A 10 19.36 7.68 12.25
N ASP A 11 19.76 6.85 13.22
CA ASP A 11 21.13 6.83 13.74
C ASP A 11 22.13 6.51 12.63
N GLU A 12 21.83 5.53 11.77
CA GLU A 12 22.65 5.17 10.60
C GLU A 12 22.72 6.33 9.58
N LEU A 13 21.55 6.89 9.24
CA LEU A 13 21.44 7.98 8.26
C LEU A 13 22.16 9.25 8.72
N ILE A 14 22.05 9.61 10.00
CA ILE A 14 22.75 10.75 10.59
C ILE A 14 24.26 10.50 10.60
N THR A 15 24.69 9.29 10.95
CA THR A 15 26.11 8.93 10.94
C THR A 15 26.71 9.03 9.54
N ALA A 16 26.00 8.56 8.52
CA ALA A 16 26.43 8.70 7.12
C ALA A 16 26.49 10.18 6.68
N PHE A 17 25.54 11.01 7.12
CA PHE A 17 25.51 12.44 6.78
C PHE A 17 26.62 13.25 7.47
N LEU A 18 27.04 12.84 8.66
CA LEU A 18 28.12 13.51 9.40
C LEU A 18 29.53 13.15 8.89
N LYS A 19 29.66 12.06 8.12
CA LYS A 19 30.91 11.70 7.43
C LYS A 19 31.12 12.61 6.22
N ASP A 20 32.36 12.91 5.89
CA ASP A 20 32.67 13.79 4.76
C ASP A 20 32.49 13.02 3.45
N ALA A 21 31.47 13.36 2.66
CA ALA A 21 31.20 12.68 1.39
C ALA A 21 32.33 12.77 0.37
N GLN A 22 33.26 13.73 0.51
CA GLN A 22 34.41 13.87 -0.38
C GLN A 22 35.58 12.96 0.01
N VAL A 23 35.62 12.48 1.25
CA VAL A 23 36.76 11.74 1.83
C VAL A 23 36.36 10.32 2.24
N ASP A 24 35.17 10.14 2.78
CA ASP A 24 34.64 8.88 3.27
C ASP A 24 33.73 8.22 2.21
N THR A 25 34.01 6.97 1.85
CA THR A 25 33.21 6.20 0.88
C THR A 25 31.73 6.06 1.25
N ASP A 26 31.42 6.14 2.55
CA ASP A 26 30.05 6.01 3.09
C ASP A 26 29.42 7.37 3.47
N GLY A 27 30.09 8.49 3.17
CA GLY A 27 29.57 9.83 3.45
C GLY A 27 28.47 10.26 2.47
N VAL A 28 27.48 11.02 2.95
CA VAL A 28 26.38 11.53 2.11
C VAL A 28 26.10 13.02 2.34
N ASP A 29 25.95 13.77 1.25
CA ASP A 29 25.65 15.22 1.31
C ASP A 29 24.16 15.55 1.33
N GLU A 30 23.31 14.65 0.82
CA GLU A 30 21.86 14.84 0.78
C GLU A 30 21.12 13.56 1.16
N LEU A 31 20.03 13.73 1.90
CA LEU A 31 19.24 12.63 2.41
C LEU A 31 17.80 12.78 1.97
N HIS A 32 17.35 11.86 1.12
CA HIS A 32 16.00 11.85 0.56
C HIS A 32 15.22 10.65 1.09
N ILE A 33 13.97 10.87 1.48
CA ILE A 33 13.04 9.81 1.86
C ILE A 33 11.99 9.64 0.76
N VAL A 34 11.90 8.42 0.23
CA VAL A 34 10.85 8.03 -0.71
C VAL A 34 9.87 7.15 0.04
N TYR A 35 8.63 7.57 0.10
CA TYR A 35 7.60 6.88 0.85
C TYR A 35 6.21 7.15 0.26
N THR A 36 5.24 6.34 0.65
CA THR A 36 3.87 6.50 0.17
C THR A 36 3.04 7.28 1.20
N GLU A 37 2.66 8.50 0.86
CA GLU A 37 1.79 9.31 1.68
C GLU A 37 0.35 8.79 1.61
N PHE A 38 -0.21 8.49 2.79
CA PHE A 38 -1.60 8.14 2.93
C PHE A 38 -2.46 9.42 2.88
N LYS A 39 -3.07 9.71 1.71
CA LYS A 39 -4.08 10.77 1.59
C LYS A 39 -5.47 10.28 1.96
N SER A 40 -5.85 9.11 1.46
CA SER A 40 -7.13 8.46 1.78
C SER A 40 -7.07 6.96 1.53
N MET A 41 -8.16 6.26 1.85
CA MET A 41 -8.33 4.85 1.48
C MET A 41 -8.30 4.63 -0.03
N ILE A 42 -8.47 5.67 -0.85
CA ILE A 42 -8.48 5.60 -2.31
C ILE A 42 -7.17 6.10 -2.92
N THR A 43 -6.65 7.20 -2.38
CA THR A 43 -5.51 7.91 -2.93
C THR A 43 -4.30 7.68 -2.05
N GLN A 44 -3.26 7.11 -2.63
CA GLN A 44 -1.94 6.98 -2.04
C GLN A 44 -0.93 7.61 -3.01
N LEU A 45 -0.06 8.49 -2.53
CA LEU A 45 0.88 9.24 -3.38
C LEU A 45 2.32 8.86 -3.03
N ALA A 46 3.09 8.42 -4.02
CA ALA A 46 4.53 8.24 -3.84
C ALA A 46 5.19 9.62 -3.83
N LEU A 47 5.83 9.98 -2.72
CA LEU A 47 6.54 11.23 -2.57
C LEU A 47 8.03 10.97 -2.38
N ASN A 48 8.84 11.81 -3.01
CA ASN A 48 10.24 12.00 -2.68
C ASN A 48 10.35 13.32 -1.91
N LYS A 49 10.83 13.25 -0.67
CA LYS A 49 11.04 14.44 0.16
C LYS A 49 12.48 14.47 0.64
N ARG A 50 13.15 15.61 0.43
CA ARG A 50 14.46 15.85 1.04
C ARG A 50 14.29 16.06 2.55
N MET A 51 15.14 15.38 3.31
CA MET A 51 15.17 15.37 4.77
C MET A 51 16.34 16.18 5.30
N LEU A 52 17.51 16.05 4.64
CA LEU A 52 18.71 16.84 4.89
C LEU A 52 19.37 17.21 3.55
N PRO A 53 20.04 18.38 3.45
CA PRO A 53 20.05 19.45 4.44
C PRO A 53 18.66 20.11 4.60
N LEU A 54 18.40 20.66 5.78
CA LEU A 54 17.14 21.37 6.06
C LEU A 54 17.10 22.67 5.26
N GLU A 55 16.07 22.83 4.44
CA GLU A 55 15.75 24.14 3.86
C GLU A 55 14.97 24.97 4.88
N VAL A 56 15.44 26.19 5.11
CA VAL A 56 14.66 27.20 5.83
C VAL A 56 13.59 27.69 4.86
N VAL A 57 12.35 27.27 5.10
CA VAL A 57 11.21 27.80 4.37
C VAL A 57 10.77 29.06 5.08
N GLU A 58 10.92 30.22 4.44
CA GLU A 58 10.31 31.45 4.95
C GLU A 58 8.79 31.29 4.97
N ALA A 59 8.18 31.54 6.12
CA ALA A 59 6.73 31.46 6.23
C ALA A 59 6.10 32.67 5.53
N ASP A 60 5.31 32.42 4.47
CA ASP A 60 4.45 33.43 3.81
C ASP A 60 3.34 33.99 4.72
N ALA A 61 3.24 33.50 5.96
CA ALA A 61 2.28 33.99 6.92
C ALA A 61 2.74 35.35 7.47
N PRO A 62 1.84 36.36 7.53
CA PRO A 62 2.17 37.61 8.20
C PRO A 62 2.63 37.30 9.63
N ALA A 63 3.75 37.93 10.04
CA ALA A 63 4.29 37.75 11.37
C ALA A 63 3.17 37.94 12.41
N PRO A 64 3.10 37.12 13.47
CA PRO A 64 2.04 37.21 14.46
C PRO A 64 1.91 38.65 14.97
N ALA A 65 0.72 39.24 14.82
CA ALA A 65 0.47 40.57 15.34
C ALA A 65 0.42 40.51 16.87
N GLY A 66 1.44 41.03 17.55
CA GLY A 66 1.52 41.08 19.01
C GLY A 66 2.94 40.95 19.57
N LEU A 67 3.07 40.98 20.90
CA LEU A 67 4.30 40.64 21.60
C LEU A 67 4.53 39.13 21.47
N LEU A 68 5.63 38.75 20.82
CA LEU A 68 6.07 37.36 20.82
C LEU A 68 6.50 36.97 22.25
N PRO A 69 6.13 35.76 22.73
CA PRO A 69 6.60 35.29 24.03
C PRO A 69 8.14 35.27 24.05
N MET A 70 8.72 35.73 25.15
CA MET A 70 10.17 35.63 25.35
C MET A 70 10.52 34.17 25.60
N TYR A 71 11.39 33.61 24.76
CA TYR A 71 11.96 32.29 24.95
C TYR A 71 13.34 32.42 25.59
N GLU A 72 13.55 31.70 26.68
CA GLU A 72 14.86 31.53 27.30
C GLU A 72 15.32 30.09 27.01
N PHE A 73 16.52 29.94 26.44
CA PHE A 73 17.09 28.65 26.08
C PHE A 73 18.16 28.25 27.08
N GLU A 74 17.97 27.11 27.72
CA GLU A 74 18.96 26.54 28.62
C GLU A 74 19.54 25.26 27.99
N PRO A 75 20.87 25.15 27.78
CA PRO A 75 21.93 26.10 28.14
C PRO A 75 22.17 27.26 27.14
N ASN A 76 21.86 27.08 25.85
CA ASN A 76 21.77 28.13 24.83
C ASN A 76 21.02 27.60 23.60
N GLY A 77 20.63 28.48 22.67
CA GLY A 77 19.81 28.09 21.51
C GLY A 77 20.48 27.07 20.58
N GLU A 78 21.80 27.14 20.39
CA GLU A 78 22.56 26.22 19.53
C GLU A 78 22.58 24.81 20.12
N ALA A 79 22.86 24.67 21.41
CA ALA A 79 22.88 23.39 22.10
C ALA A 79 21.49 22.71 22.08
N VAL A 80 20.43 23.51 22.27
CA VAL A 80 19.05 23.02 22.17
C VAL A 80 18.74 22.55 20.75
N LEU A 81 19.10 23.34 19.73
CA LEU A 81 18.88 22.97 18.33
C LEU A 81 19.64 21.68 17.96
N ASN A 82 20.91 21.57 18.34
CA ASN A 82 21.71 20.37 18.10
C ASN A 82 21.12 19.12 18.76
N ALA A 83 20.52 19.24 19.93
CA ALA A 83 19.81 18.13 20.57
C ALA A 83 18.46 17.79 19.92
N LEU A 84 17.79 18.77 19.30
CA LEU A 84 16.50 18.60 18.65
C LEU A 84 16.59 18.02 17.23
N LEU A 85 17.64 18.35 16.47
CA LEU A 85 17.80 17.93 15.07
C LEU A 85 17.73 16.40 14.88
N PRO A 86 18.43 15.56 15.68
CA PRO A 86 18.29 14.10 15.57
C PRO A 86 16.86 13.62 15.82
N ARG A 87 16.20 14.16 16.86
CA ARG A 87 14.81 13.80 17.20
C ARG A 87 13.82 14.21 16.11
N TYR A 88 14.10 15.33 15.42
CA TYR A 88 13.33 15.75 14.26
C TYR A 88 13.41 14.71 13.14
N ILE A 89 14.61 14.24 12.80
CA ILE A 89 14.81 13.22 11.76
C ILE A 89 14.11 11.91 12.15
N GLU A 90 14.31 11.43 13.39
CA GLU A 90 13.65 10.23 13.93
C GLU A 90 12.13 10.31 13.78
N SER A 91 11.53 11.44 14.17
CA SER A 91 10.09 11.68 14.08
C SER A 91 9.60 11.67 12.62
N ARG A 92 10.36 12.29 11.72
CA ARG A 92 10.02 12.36 10.28
C ARG A 92 10.12 10.98 9.61
N VAL A 93 11.16 10.20 9.91
CA VAL A 93 11.30 8.80 9.44
C VAL A 93 10.16 7.95 9.99
N PHE A 94 9.86 8.07 11.29
CA PHE A 94 8.76 7.32 11.89
C PHE A 94 7.40 7.65 11.25
N ASN A 95 7.14 8.94 10.99
CA ASN A 95 5.93 9.38 10.30
C ASN A 95 5.83 8.77 8.88
N ALA A 96 6.91 8.78 8.11
CA ALA A 96 6.96 8.20 6.77
C ALA A 96 6.70 6.67 6.79
N LEU A 97 7.27 5.95 7.77
CA LEU A 97 7.01 4.52 7.98
C LEU A 97 5.54 4.25 8.29
N LEU A 98 4.92 5.06 9.16
CA LEU A 98 3.50 4.92 9.49
C LEU A 98 2.60 5.21 8.28
N GLN A 99 2.90 6.27 7.53
CA GLN A 99 2.13 6.62 6.33
C GLN A 99 2.25 5.54 5.23
N SER A 100 3.44 4.96 5.06
CA SER A 100 3.65 3.87 4.10
C SER A 100 2.90 2.61 4.50
N ALA A 101 2.94 2.23 5.78
CA ALA A 101 2.21 1.06 6.28
C ALA A 101 0.68 1.23 6.14
N ALA A 102 0.17 2.42 6.45
CA ALA A 102 -1.25 2.74 6.26
C ALA A 102 -1.65 2.66 4.77
N SER A 103 -0.83 3.24 3.88
CA SER A 103 -1.01 3.19 2.43
C SER A 103 -1.00 1.76 1.89
N GLU A 104 -0.06 0.93 2.33
CA GLU A 104 0.05 -0.48 1.98
C GLU A 104 -1.21 -1.26 2.39
N HIS A 105 -1.66 -1.09 3.64
CA HIS A 105 -2.88 -1.75 4.11
C HIS A 105 -4.13 -1.30 3.34
N ALA A 106 -4.24 -0.01 3.01
CA ALA A 106 -5.35 0.51 2.21
C ALA A 106 -5.33 -0.05 0.77
N ALA A 107 -4.16 -0.03 0.12
CA ALA A 107 -3.96 -0.57 -1.22
C ALA A 107 -4.26 -2.08 -1.25
N ARG A 108 -3.74 -2.85 -0.29
CA ARG A 108 -4.04 -4.28 -0.14
C ARG A 108 -5.53 -4.52 0.02
N ARG A 109 -6.21 -3.77 0.90
CA ARG A 109 -7.66 -3.94 1.12
C ARG A 109 -8.46 -3.68 -0.16
N ARG A 110 -8.10 -2.66 -0.95
CA ARG A 110 -8.74 -2.41 -2.25
C ARG A 110 -8.49 -3.57 -3.22
N ALA A 111 -7.24 -4.01 -3.35
CA ALA A 111 -6.88 -5.09 -4.26
C ALA A 111 -7.65 -6.38 -3.91
N MET A 112 -7.73 -6.71 -2.62
CA MET A 112 -8.48 -7.88 -2.14
C MET A 112 -9.98 -7.74 -2.38
N LYS A 113 -10.56 -6.54 -2.16
CA LYS A 113 -11.97 -6.29 -2.50
C LYS A 113 -12.24 -6.53 -3.98
N SER A 114 -11.41 -5.97 -4.86
CA SER A 114 -11.55 -6.17 -6.30
C SER A 114 -11.38 -7.63 -6.71
N ALA A 115 -10.48 -8.37 -6.05
CA ALA A 115 -10.32 -9.80 -6.27
C ALA A 115 -11.55 -10.61 -5.84
N THR A 116 -12.16 -10.28 -4.70
CA THR A 116 -13.42 -10.88 -4.24
C THR A 116 -14.56 -10.59 -5.21
N ASP A 117 -14.73 -9.33 -5.62
CA ASP A 117 -15.77 -8.93 -6.56
C ASP A 117 -15.62 -9.69 -7.90
N ASN A 118 -14.39 -9.82 -8.42
CA ASN A 118 -14.10 -10.59 -9.64
C ASN A 118 -14.36 -12.09 -9.47
N ALA A 119 -14.02 -12.66 -8.30
CA ALA A 119 -14.28 -14.08 -8.01
C ALA A 119 -15.78 -14.37 -7.96
N ASP A 120 -16.57 -13.47 -7.37
CA ASP A 120 -18.04 -13.60 -7.31
C ASP A 120 -18.67 -13.55 -8.71
N GLU A 121 -18.16 -12.69 -9.60
CA GLU A 121 -18.56 -12.66 -11.01
C GLU A 121 -18.23 -13.98 -11.72
N LEU A 122 -17.03 -14.51 -11.51
CA LEU A 122 -16.61 -15.78 -12.08
C LEU A 122 -17.50 -16.92 -11.57
N ILE A 123 -17.76 -17.00 -10.27
CA ILE A 123 -18.65 -18.00 -9.67
C ILE A 123 -20.04 -17.95 -10.31
N LYS A 124 -20.62 -16.75 -10.47
CA LYS A 124 -21.93 -16.59 -11.13
C LYS A 124 -21.91 -17.05 -12.58
N SER A 125 -20.83 -16.79 -13.32
CA SER A 125 -20.70 -17.22 -14.71
C SER A 125 -20.56 -18.74 -14.83
N LEU A 126 -19.67 -19.35 -14.04
CA LEU A 126 -19.41 -20.78 -14.06
C LEU A 126 -20.61 -21.59 -13.55
N THR A 127 -21.33 -21.08 -12.56
CA THR A 127 -22.56 -21.72 -12.08
C THR A 127 -23.63 -21.76 -13.17
N ARG A 128 -23.78 -20.68 -13.96
CA ARG A 128 -24.70 -20.67 -15.11
C ARG A 128 -24.29 -21.68 -16.17
N LEU A 129 -23.00 -21.73 -16.52
CA LEU A 129 -22.48 -22.69 -17.49
C LEU A 129 -22.66 -24.15 -17.01
N ALA A 130 -22.38 -24.42 -15.73
CA ALA A 130 -22.55 -25.75 -15.15
C ALA A 130 -24.02 -26.19 -15.17
N ASN A 131 -24.97 -25.30 -14.88
CA ASN A 131 -26.39 -25.62 -14.96
C ASN A 131 -26.85 -25.88 -16.40
N ALA A 132 -26.36 -25.08 -17.37
CA ALA A 132 -26.67 -25.28 -18.79
C ALA A 132 -26.10 -26.61 -19.30
N ALA A 133 -24.85 -26.93 -18.96
CA ALA A 133 -24.22 -28.20 -19.30
C ALA A 133 -24.98 -29.39 -18.70
N ARG A 134 -25.38 -29.29 -17.42
CA ARG A 134 -26.20 -30.32 -16.76
C ARG A 134 -27.53 -30.54 -17.47
N GLN A 135 -28.21 -29.47 -17.91
CA GLN A 135 -29.48 -29.60 -18.65
C GLN A 135 -29.29 -30.24 -20.02
N ALA A 136 -28.19 -29.90 -20.71
CA ALA A 136 -27.85 -30.53 -21.99
C ALA A 136 -27.57 -32.02 -21.82
N GLU A 137 -26.84 -32.41 -20.78
CA GLU A 137 -26.55 -33.81 -20.43
C GLU A 137 -27.83 -34.59 -20.10
N ILE A 138 -28.72 -34.07 -19.24
CA ILE A 138 -30.01 -34.70 -18.95
C ILE A 138 -30.86 -34.87 -20.21
N THR A 139 -30.89 -33.86 -21.08
CA THR A 139 -31.65 -33.93 -22.34
C THR A 139 -31.06 -34.96 -23.29
N GLN A 140 -29.73 -35.07 -23.36
CA GLN A 140 -29.03 -36.07 -24.14
C GLN A 140 -29.34 -37.49 -23.63
N GLU A 141 -29.23 -37.72 -22.33
CA GLU A 141 -29.57 -39.01 -21.70
C GLU A 141 -31.02 -39.41 -21.98
N ILE A 142 -31.98 -38.49 -21.82
CA ILE A 142 -33.39 -38.77 -22.12
C ILE A 142 -33.58 -39.10 -23.62
N SER A 143 -32.92 -38.35 -24.50
CA SER A 143 -33.02 -38.59 -25.95
C SER A 143 -32.45 -39.96 -26.35
N GLU A 144 -31.36 -40.39 -25.72
CA GLU A 144 -30.77 -41.71 -25.90
C GLU A 144 -31.67 -42.82 -25.37
N ILE A 145 -32.29 -42.64 -24.20
CA ILE A 145 -33.25 -43.59 -23.61
C ILE A 145 -34.47 -43.77 -24.53
N VAL A 146 -35.07 -42.66 -24.98
CA VAL A 146 -36.26 -42.69 -25.85
C VAL A 146 -35.92 -43.29 -27.21
N GLY A 147 -34.80 -42.88 -27.83
CA GLY A 147 -34.35 -43.44 -29.10
C GLY A 147 -34.05 -44.94 -29.02
N GLY A 148 -33.43 -45.40 -27.92
CA GLY A 148 -33.17 -46.82 -27.68
C GLY A 148 -34.45 -47.64 -27.47
N ALA A 149 -35.43 -47.10 -26.71
CA ALA A 149 -36.71 -47.75 -26.50
C ALA A 149 -37.53 -47.89 -27.80
N ASP A 150 -37.54 -46.85 -28.64
CA ASP A 150 -38.26 -46.85 -29.92
C ASP A 150 -37.61 -47.81 -30.94
N ALA A 151 -36.29 -47.89 -30.96
CA ALA A 151 -35.54 -48.88 -31.76
C ALA A 151 -35.87 -50.34 -31.37
N LEU A 152 -36.04 -50.62 -30.07
CA LEU A 152 -36.45 -51.94 -29.59
C LEU A 152 -37.90 -52.27 -29.99
N ALA A 153 -38.81 -51.31 -29.87
CA ALA A 153 -40.22 -51.49 -30.23
C ALA A 153 -40.39 -51.75 -31.74
N SER A 154 -39.69 -50.97 -32.58
CA SER A 154 -39.70 -51.14 -34.04
C SER A 154 -39.04 -52.44 -34.50
N ALA A 155 -37.97 -52.91 -33.85
CA ALA A 155 -37.37 -54.22 -34.13
C ALA A 155 -38.35 -55.38 -33.86
N ASN A 156 -39.11 -55.32 -32.76
CA ASN A 156 -40.12 -56.34 -32.45
C ASN A 156 -41.31 -56.31 -33.43
N ALA A 157 -41.77 -55.13 -33.84
CA ALA A 157 -42.87 -54.99 -34.79
C ALA A 157 -42.53 -55.45 -36.22
N GLY A 158 -41.24 -55.45 -36.60
CA GLY A 158 -40.78 -55.99 -37.89
C GLY A 158 -40.53 -57.50 -37.90
N SER A 159 -40.70 -58.18 -36.76
CA SER A 159 -40.47 -59.62 -36.59
C SER A 159 -41.77 -60.45 -36.49
N GLU A 160 -42.94 -59.81 -36.53
CA GLU A 160 -44.26 -60.41 -36.80
C GLU A 160 -44.65 -60.29 -38.28
#